data_AF-A0A7Y2AMI8-F1
#
_entry.id   AF-A0A7Y2AMI8-F1
#
_cell.length_a   1.000
_cell.length_b   1.000
_cell.length_c   1.000
_cell.angle_alpha   90.00
_cell.angle_beta   90.00
_cell.angle_gamma   90.00
#
_symmetry.space_group_name_H-M   'P 1'
#
loop_
_entity.id
_entity.type
_entity.pdbx_description
1 polymer ?
#
loop_
_entity_poly.entity_id
_entity_poly.type
_entity_poly.pdbx_seq_one_letter_code
_entity_poly.pdbx_strand_id
1 'polypeptide(L)'
;LASEYMPKQAVYAARDRCGEAADRIRSVRTDRYLYIKNFYPQRPLLMPSDYKDSKLILQRLRELQKLGKLSELSQQILFSPTRPPEELYLYGADRWQTNNLADDPEHASALSQHRSRLNQWIDETGDQGPETLEVYVLETEDQMKSTRNKTSRENYRKNAELYKQWARDGK
;
A
#
# COMPACT_ATOMS: atom_id res chain seq x y z
N LEU A 1 -17.39 -25.56 14.69
CA LEU A 1 -15.97 -25.69 14.30
C LEU A 1 -15.52 -27.11 14.63
N ALA A 2 -14.51 -27.65 13.95
CA ALA A 2 -13.96 -28.96 14.30
C ALA A 2 -13.40 -28.96 15.73
N SER A 3 -13.37 -30.12 16.37
CA SER A 3 -12.92 -30.29 17.77
C SER A 3 -11.49 -29.81 18.03
N GLU A 4 -10.65 -29.77 17.00
CA GLU A 4 -9.23 -29.36 17.08
C GLU A 4 -8.97 -27.97 16.51
N TYR A 5 -10.00 -27.16 16.27
CA TYR A 5 -9.81 -25.82 15.75
C TYR A 5 -9.10 -24.92 16.76
N MET A 6 -7.92 -24.45 16.38
CA MET A 6 -7.21 -23.39 17.08
C MET A 6 -7.45 -22.04 16.39
N PRO A 7 -8.02 -21.03 17.09
CA PRO A 7 -8.14 -19.68 16.54
C PRO A 7 -6.77 -19.10 16.18
N LYS A 8 -6.68 -18.50 15.00
CA LYS A 8 -5.50 -17.72 14.63
C LYS A 8 -5.41 -16.48 15.51
N GLN A 9 -4.27 -16.29 16.16
CA GLN A 9 -4.02 -15.09 16.98
C GLN A 9 -3.73 -13.85 16.13
N ALA A 10 -3.13 -14.05 14.95
CA ALA A 10 -2.79 -12.99 14.03
C ALA A 10 -2.88 -13.46 12.57
N VAL A 11 -3.13 -12.51 11.67
CA VAL A 11 -3.08 -12.69 10.22
C VAL A 11 -2.16 -11.63 9.64
N TYR A 12 -1.23 -12.05 8.78
CA TYR A 12 -0.24 -11.18 8.15
C TYR A 12 -0.53 -11.04 6.66
N ALA A 13 -0.20 -9.89 6.08
CA ALA A 13 -0.24 -9.68 4.65
C ALA A 13 0.97 -8.86 4.17
N ALA A 14 1.39 -9.13 2.94
CA ALA A 14 2.51 -8.46 2.29
C ALA A 14 2.15 -8.05 0.88
N ARG A 15 2.69 -6.90 0.46
CA ARG A 15 2.62 -6.35 -0.89
C ARG A 15 3.95 -5.69 -1.21
N ASP A 16 4.48 -5.93 -2.40
CA ASP A 16 5.72 -5.30 -2.86
C ASP A 16 5.54 -4.53 -4.17
N ARG A 17 5.14 -5.19 -5.27
CA ARG A 17 4.85 -4.52 -6.55
C ARG A 17 3.55 -5.04 -7.16
N CYS A 18 2.79 -4.14 -7.77
CA CYS A 18 1.61 -4.50 -8.57
C CYS A 18 1.69 -3.80 -9.93
N GLY A 19 2.00 -4.56 -10.99
CA GLY A 19 2.31 -3.98 -12.29
C GLY A 19 3.60 -3.15 -12.22
N GLU A 20 3.51 -1.88 -12.60
CA GLU A 20 4.62 -0.92 -12.45
C GLU A 20 4.70 -0.30 -11.03
N ALA A 21 3.64 -0.45 -10.22
CA ALA A 21 3.53 0.23 -8.95
C ALA A 21 4.30 -0.48 -7.83
N ALA A 22 5.56 -0.07 -7.65
CA ALA A 22 6.39 -0.48 -6.52
C ALA A 22 5.88 0.18 -5.23
N ASP A 23 5.36 -0.64 -4.33
CA ASP A 23 4.73 -0.22 -3.08
C ASP A 23 4.83 -1.29 -1.99
N ARG A 24 5.85 -1.17 -1.14
CA ARG A 24 6.11 -2.10 -0.04
C ARG A 24 5.22 -1.77 1.16
N ILE A 25 4.23 -2.62 1.38
CA ILE A 25 3.30 -2.57 2.52
C ILE A 25 3.34 -3.91 3.24
N ARG A 26 3.28 -3.86 4.56
CA ARG A 26 3.12 -5.02 5.44
C ARG A 26 2.03 -4.75 6.45
N SER A 27 1.25 -5.76 6.82
CA SER A 27 0.24 -5.62 7.86
C SER A 27 0.19 -6.83 8.78
N VAL A 28 -0.22 -6.58 10.02
CA VAL A 28 -0.64 -7.62 10.96
C VAL A 28 -1.98 -7.23 11.55
N ARG A 29 -2.90 -8.18 11.52
CA ARG A 29 -4.24 -8.04 12.09
C ARG A 29 -4.43 -9.04 13.21
N THR A 30 -4.86 -8.56 14.37
CA THR A 30 -5.31 -9.36 15.52
C THR A 30 -6.83 -9.35 15.60
N ASP A 31 -7.39 -9.83 16.70
CA ASP A 31 -8.82 -9.72 17.02
C ASP A 31 -9.29 -8.27 17.16
N ARG A 32 -8.45 -7.40 17.74
CA ARG A 32 -8.81 -6.02 18.09
C ARG A 32 -8.19 -4.95 17.20
N TYR A 33 -7.04 -5.20 16.58
CA TYR A 33 -6.33 -4.18 15.83
C TYR A 33 -5.92 -4.64 14.43
N LEU A 34 -5.92 -3.70 13.49
CA LEU A 34 -5.20 -3.80 12.22
C LEU A 34 -4.05 -2.80 12.26
N TYR A 35 -2.83 -3.29 12.10
CA TYR A 35 -1.64 -2.46 11.93
C TYR A 35 -1.12 -2.59 10.51
N ILE A 36 -0.79 -1.46 9.88
CA ILE A 36 -0.21 -1.35 8.54
C ILE A 36 1.08 -0.54 8.64
N LYS A 37 2.14 -1.02 8.00
CA LYS A 37 3.41 -0.32 7.84
C LYS A 37 3.62 0.01 6.37
N ASN A 38 3.70 1.30 6.08
CA ASN A 38 4.01 1.83 4.76
C ASN A 38 5.50 2.13 4.67
N PHE A 39 6.24 1.35 3.88
CA PHE A 39 7.70 1.55 3.75
C PHE A 39 8.06 2.70 2.80
N TYR A 40 7.08 3.18 2.01
CA TYR A 40 7.21 4.34 1.14
C TYR A 40 6.15 5.41 1.49
N PRO A 41 6.26 6.07 2.66
CA PRO A 41 5.28 7.04 3.13
C PRO A 41 5.30 8.35 2.33
N GLN A 42 6.38 8.62 1.58
CA GLN A 42 6.52 9.81 0.74
C GLN A 42 5.84 9.64 -0.64
N ARG A 43 5.05 8.58 -0.81
CA ARG A 43 4.25 8.29 -2.01
C ARG A 43 2.75 8.33 -1.66
N PRO A 44 1.88 8.78 -2.57
CA PRO A 44 0.44 8.82 -2.34
C PRO A 44 -0.13 7.40 -2.22
N LEU A 45 -1.29 7.23 -1.59
CA LEU A 45 -1.99 5.93 -1.58
C LEU A 45 -2.45 5.55 -3.01
N LEU A 46 -3.07 6.49 -3.73
CA LEU A 46 -3.55 6.28 -5.10
C LEU A 46 -2.46 6.59 -6.13
N MET A 47 -1.36 5.84 -6.09
CA MET A 47 -0.26 6.00 -7.05
C MET A 47 -0.72 5.70 -8.49
N PRO A 48 -0.03 6.22 -9.52
CA PRO A 48 -0.34 5.88 -10.92
C PRO A 48 -0.18 4.38 -11.22
N SER A 49 -1.11 3.81 -11.98
CA SER A 49 -0.90 2.51 -12.65
C SER A 49 -1.84 2.35 -13.84
N ASP A 50 -1.32 1.91 -14.97
CA ASP A 50 -2.05 1.76 -16.23
C ASP A 50 -3.28 0.84 -16.08
N TYR A 51 -3.14 -0.25 -15.31
CA TYR A 51 -4.24 -1.18 -15.07
C TYR A 51 -5.46 -0.50 -14.43
N LYS A 52 -5.26 0.27 -13.36
CA LYS A 52 -6.38 0.88 -12.60
C LYS A 52 -6.81 2.23 -13.12
N ASP A 53 -5.90 3.02 -13.68
CA ASP A 53 -6.21 4.37 -14.18
C ASP A 53 -7.06 4.34 -15.46
N SER A 54 -7.11 3.20 -16.16
CA SER A 54 -8.06 2.98 -17.26
C SER A 54 -9.51 2.74 -16.81
N LYS A 55 -9.76 2.49 -15.52
CA LYS A 55 -11.11 2.17 -15.02
C LYS A 55 -11.93 3.43 -14.84
N LEU A 56 -13.19 3.39 -15.27
CA LEU A 56 -14.13 4.53 -15.20
C LEU A 56 -14.25 5.14 -13.80
N ILE A 57 -14.23 4.30 -12.76
CA ILE A 57 -14.31 4.76 -11.37
C ILE A 57 -13.09 5.62 -10.97
N LEU A 58 -11.88 5.26 -11.40
CA LEU A 58 -10.67 6.04 -11.12
C LEU A 58 -10.64 7.33 -11.93
N GLN A 59 -11.05 7.28 -13.20
CA GLN A 59 -11.18 8.47 -14.04
C GLN A 59 -12.16 9.48 -13.41
N ARG A 60 -13.32 9.00 -12.94
CA ARG A 60 -14.31 9.83 -12.27
C ARG A 60 -13.80 10.40 -10.95
N LEU A 61 -13.10 9.61 -10.13
CA LEU A 61 -12.50 10.11 -8.89
C LEU A 61 -11.49 11.24 -9.16
N ARG A 62 -10.60 11.07 -10.15
CA ARG A 62 -9.63 12.10 -10.55
C ARG A 62 -10.29 13.35 -11.12
N GLU A 63 -11.39 13.21 -11.86
CA GLU A 63 -12.18 14.35 -12.33
C GLU A 63 -12.81 15.11 -11.16
N LEU A 64 -13.48 14.40 -10.23
CA LEU A 64 -14.10 15.00 -9.05
C LEU A 64 -13.07 15.69 -8.15
N GLN A 65 -11.86 15.12 -8.01
CA GLN A 65 -10.75 15.75 -7.30
C GLN A 65 -10.39 17.10 -7.93
N LYS A 66 -10.21 17.15 -9.26
CA LYS A 66 -9.88 18.39 -9.99
C LYS A 66 -10.99 19.45 -9.88
N LEU A 67 -12.24 19.01 -9.77
CA LEU A 67 -13.40 19.89 -9.58
C LEU A 67 -13.62 20.31 -8.12
N GLY A 68 -12.81 19.82 -7.16
CA GLY A 68 -13.00 20.09 -5.74
C GLY A 68 -14.30 19.49 -5.18
N LYS A 69 -14.80 18.40 -5.77
CA LYS A 69 -16.09 17.76 -5.43
C LYS A 69 -15.96 16.49 -4.60
N LEU A 70 -14.76 16.16 -4.14
CA LEU A 70 -14.55 15.04 -3.21
C LEU A 70 -14.79 15.49 -1.78
N SER A 71 -15.20 14.53 -0.94
CA SER A 71 -15.18 14.75 0.50
C SER A 71 -13.75 14.98 0.99
N GLU A 72 -13.60 15.71 2.10
CA GLU A 72 -12.31 15.93 2.75
C GLU A 72 -11.59 14.61 3.06
N LEU A 73 -12.33 13.64 3.60
CA LEU A 73 -11.81 12.30 3.89
C LEU A 73 -11.26 11.61 2.64
N SER A 74 -11.99 11.64 1.52
CA SER A 74 -11.52 11.04 0.26
C SER A 74 -10.30 11.77 -0.30
N GLN A 75 -10.26 13.09 -0.17
CA GLN A 75 -9.12 13.91 -0.60
C GLN A 75 -7.87 13.57 0.22
N GLN A 76 -8.02 13.48 1.55
CA GLN A 76 -6.95 13.15 2.48
C GLN A 76 -6.41 11.73 2.25
N ILE A 77 -7.28 10.72 2.16
CA ILE A 77 -6.85 9.32 2.06
C ILE A 77 -6.33 8.99 0.65
N LEU A 78 -7.04 9.38 -0.40
CA LEU A 78 -6.72 8.92 -1.75
C LEU A 78 -5.72 9.82 -2.48
N PHE A 79 -5.73 11.13 -2.20
CA PHE A 79 -5.03 12.12 -3.01
C PHE A 79 -3.96 12.92 -2.25
N SER A 80 -3.74 12.63 -0.96
CA SER A 80 -2.58 13.17 -0.26
C SER A 80 -1.28 12.71 -0.95
N PRO A 81 -0.28 13.60 -1.13
CA PRO A 81 0.99 13.25 -1.76
C PRO A 81 1.82 12.28 -0.91
N THR A 82 1.53 12.18 0.39
CA THR A 82 2.16 11.30 1.36
C THR A 82 1.10 10.55 2.15
N ARG A 83 1.52 9.52 2.87
CA ARG A 83 0.67 8.74 3.79
C ARG A 83 1.40 8.48 5.11
N PRO A 84 0.68 8.19 6.20
CA PRO A 84 1.32 7.83 7.46
C PRO A 84 2.28 6.65 7.27
N PRO A 85 3.50 6.70 7.86
CA PRO A 85 4.41 5.55 7.83
C PRO A 85 3.83 4.34 8.54
N GLU A 86 2.95 4.58 9.51
CA GLU A 86 2.29 3.57 10.31
C GLU A 86 0.82 3.92 10.50
N GLU A 87 -0.03 2.90 10.41
CA GLU A 87 -1.46 3.02 10.59
C GLU A 87 -1.94 1.95 11.57
N LEU A 88 -2.71 2.35 12.58
CA LEU A 88 -3.28 1.45 13.58
C LEU A 88 -4.78 1.72 13.70
N TYR A 89 -5.60 0.71 13.48
CA TYR A 89 -7.06 0.82 13.53
C TYR A 89 -7.65 -0.15 14.55
N LEU A 90 -8.68 0.27 15.27
CA LEU A 90 -9.51 -0.63 16.08
C LEU A 90 -10.39 -1.49 15.17
N TYR A 91 -9.89 -2.68 14.86
CA TYR A 91 -10.56 -3.66 14.01
C TYR A 91 -11.90 -4.08 14.63
N GLY A 92 -12.99 -3.79 13.93
CA GLY A 92 -14.37 -4.07 14.35
C GLY A 92 -15.13 -2.86 14.91
N ALA A 93 -14.45 -1.93 15.59
CA ALA A 93 -15.06 -0.68 16.06
C ALA A 93 -15.00 0.41 14.98
N ASP A 94 -13.89 0.52 14.27
CA ASP A 94 -13.76 1.35 13.08
C ASP A 94 -13.96 0.51 11.82
N ARG A 95 -15.23 0.40 11.39
CA ARG A 95 -15.63 -0.38 10.21
C ARG A 95 -14.94 0.09 8.92
N TRP A 96 -14.64 1.37 8.81
CA TRP A 96 -14.10 1.99 7.59
C TRP A 96 -12.59 2.21 7.65
N GLN A 97 -11.97 2.03 8.82
CA GLN A 97 -10.53 2.18 9.03
C GLN A 97 -10.06 3.58 8.64
N THR A 98 -10.82 4.59 9.10
CA THR A 98 -10.59 6.00 8.79
C THR A 98 -9.96 6.76 9.95
N ASN A 99 -10.01 6.21 11.18
CA ASN A 99 -9.42 6.82 12.35
C ASN A 99 -8.08 6.14 12.69
N ASN A 100 -6.98 6.69 12.20
CA ASN A 100 -5.65 6.18 12.49
C ASN A 100 -5.22 6.54 13.93
N LEU A 101 -4.93 5.53 14.73
CA LEU A 101 -4.54 5.61 16.14
C LEU A 101 -3.03 5.47 16.37
N ALA A 102 -2.22 5.50 15.30
CA ALA A 102 -0.77 5.32 15.42
C ALA A 102 -0.08 6.40 16.26
N ASP A 103 -0.64 7.61 16.28
CA ASP A 103 -0.11 8.74 17.07
C ASP A 103 -0.86 8.93 18.41
N ASP A 104 -1.83 8.05 18.72
CA ASP A 104 -2.62 8.14 19.95
C ASP A 104 -1.86 7.48 21.13
N PRO A 105 -1.51 8.25 22.20
CA PRO A 105 -0.78 7.72 23.34
C PRO A 105 -1.56 6.61 24.10
N GLU A 106 -2.89 6.60 24.06
CA GLU A 106 -3.70 5.54 24.70
C GLU A 106 -3.48 4.17 24.01
N HIS A 107 -3.06 4.19 22.75
CA HIS A 107 -2.83 2.99 21.94
C HIS A 107 -1.36 2.65 21.72
N ALA A 108 -0.42 3.38 22.34
CA ALA A 108 1.02 3.18 22.16
C ALA A 108 1.50 1.74 22.48
N SER A 109 0.93 1.11 23.51
CA SER A 109 1.25 -0.28 23.85
C SER A 109 0.81 -1.24 22.75
N ALA A 110 -0.40 -1.07 22.21
CA ALA A 110 -0.90 -1.87 21.11
C ALA A 110 -0.04 -1.69 19.85
N LEU A 111 0.31 -0.45 19.51
CA LEU A 111 1.21 -0.15 18.40
C LEU A 111 2.56 -0.86 18.53
N SER A 112 3.19 -0.76 19.70
CA SER A 112 4.47 -1.43 19.99
C SER A 112 4.39 -2.94 19.83
N GLN A 113 3.34 -3.57 20.36
CA GLN A 113 3.12 -5.01 20.21
C GLN A 113 2.94 -5.43 18.76
N HIS A 114 2.21 -4.65 17.95
CA HIS A 114 2.00 -4.97 16.54
C HIS A 114 3.25 -4.75 15.70
N ARG A 115 4.06 -3.72 15.99
CA ARG A 115 5.41 -3.54 15.42
C ARG A 115 6.28 -4.77 15.67
N SER A 116 6.35 -5.23 16.92
CA SER A 116 7.14 -6.43 17.29
C SER A 116 6.64 -7.68 16.57
N ARG A 117 5.33 -7.92 16.56
CA ARG A 117 4.74 -9.07 15.84
C ARG A 117 5.05 -9.05 14.35
N LEU A 118 5.00 -7.88 13.73
CA LEU A 118 5.28 -7.75 12.30
C LEU A 118 6.76 -7.97 12.00
N ASN A 119 7.66 -7.39 12.78
CA ASN A 119 9.10 -7.57 12.61
C ASN A 119 9.50 -9.03 12.84
N GLN A 120 8.98 -9.68 13.89
CA GLN A 120 9.21 -11.11 14.13
C GLN A 120 8.76 -11.95 12.94
N TRP A 121 7.57 -11.68 12.39
CA TRP A 121 7.08 -12.38 11.21
C TRP A 121 7.96 -12.15 9.96
N ILE A 122 8.43 -10.91 9.73
CA ILE A 122 9.36 -10.58 8.65
C ILE A 122 10.64 -11.43 8.77
N ASP A 123 11.21 -11.51 9.97
CA ASP A 123 12.44 -12.25 10.24
C ASP A 123 12.24 -13.77 10.11
N GLU A 124 11.20 -14.32 10.74
CA GLU A 124 10.91 -15.77 10.76
C GLU A 124 10.54 -16.33 9.39
N THR A 125 9.91 -15.52 8.53
CA THR A 125 9.51 -15.94 7.18
C THR A 125 10.59 -15.70 6.12
N GLY A 126 11.68 -15.02 6.47
CA GLY A 126 12.70 -14.63 5.51
C GLY A 126 12.14 -13.70 4.42
N ASP A 127 11.25 -12.79 4.80
CA ASP A 127 10.65 -11.81 3.88
C ASP A 127 11.74 -10.98 3.20
N GLN A 128 11.86 -11.15 1.88
CA GLN A 128 12.91 -10.54 1.06
C GLN A 128 12.75 -9.02 0.92
N GLY A 129 11.60 -8.47 1.28
CA GLY A 129 11.31 -7.05 1.11
C GLY A 129 11.19 -6.65 -0.37
N PRO A 130 11.60 -5.42 -0.73
CA PRO A 130 11.43 -4.93 -2.09
C PRO A 130 12.47 -5.56 -3.04
N GLU A 131 12.10 -5.76 -4.29
CA GLU A 131 13.04 -6.16 -5.34
C GLU A 131 14.11 -5.07 -5.57
N THR A 132 15.24 -5.46 -6.17
CA THR A 132 16.29 -4.50 -6.53
C THR A 132 15.84 -3.61 -7.70
N LEU A 133 16.46 -2.43 -7.84
CA LEU A 133 16.19 -1.56 -8.99
C LEU A 133 16.49 -2.25 -10.33
N GLU A 134 17.51 -3.10 -10.36
CA GLU A 134 17.86 -3.90 -11.54
C GLU A 134 16.72 -4.86 -11.93
N VAL A 135 16.21 -5.63 -10.96
CA VAL A 135 15.07 -6.54 -11.18
C VAL A 135 13.84 -5.75 -11.63
N TYR A 136 13.54 -4.62 -10.96
CA TYR A 136 12.43 -3.76 -11.35
C TYR A 136 12.53 -3.29 -12.82
N VAL A 137 13.73 -2.89 -13.26
CA VAL A 137 13.96 -2.46 -14.65
C VAL A 137 13.71 -3.61 -15.63
N LEU A 138 14.28 -4.79 -15.37
CA LEU A 138 14.11 -5.96 -16.24
C LEU A 138 12.63 -6.37 -16.35
N GLU A 139 11.93 -6.43 -15.23
CA GLU A 139 10.52 -6.81 -15.13
C GLU A 139 9.59 -5.81 -15.85
N THR A 140 9.84 -4.50 -15.67
CA THR A 140 9.06 -3.47 -16.34
C THR A 140 9.32 -3.44 -17.85
N GLU A 141 10.55 -3.69 -18.29
CA GLU A 141 10.89 -3.83 -19.72
C GLU A 141 10.21 -5.04 -20.36
N ASP A 142 10.22 -6.20 -19.69
CA ASP A 142 9.56 -7.40 -20.19
C ASP A 142 8.03 -7.20 -20.31
N GLN A 143 7.41 -6.62 -19.28
CA GLN A 143 5.99 -6.26 -19.33
C GLN A 143 5.68 -5.30 -20.49
N MET A 144 6.54 -4.31 -20.76
CA MET A 144 6.37 -3.42 -21.90
C MET A 144 6.51 -4.14 -23.25
N LYS A 145 7.45 -5.09 -23.38
CA LYS A 145 7.62 -5.89 -24.61
C LYS A 145 6.37 -6.73 -24.92
N SER A 146 5.70 -7.27 -23.90
CA SER A 146 4.48 -8.06 -24.07
C SER A 146 3.21 -7.20 -24.27
N THR A 147 3.26 -5.92 -23.92
CA THR A 147 2.10 -5.01 -24.01
C THR A 147 1.87 -4.52 -25.46
N ARG A 148 0.88 -5.12 -26.14
CA ARG A 148 0.55 -4.81 -27.55
C ARG A 148 -0.04 -3.41 -27.73
N ASN A 149 -0.94 -2.99 -26.83
CA ASN A 149 -1.60 -1.68 -26.93
C ASN A 149 -0.58 -0.55 -26.74
N LYS A 150 -0.44 0.33 -27.75
CA LYS A 150 0.57 1.40 -27.76
C LYS A 150 0.35 2.42 -26.62
N THR A 151 -0.89 2.79 -26.36
CA THR A 151 -1.24 3.77 -25.31
C THR A 151 -0.94 3.21 -23.92
N SER A 152 -1.37 1.98 -23.66
CA SER A 152 -1.10 1.27 -22.39
C SER A 152 0.40 1.13 -22.14
N ARG A 153 1.16 0.71 -23.15
CA ARG A 153 2.63 0.63 -23.07
C ARG A 153 3.30 1.97 -22.76
N GLU A 154 2.84 3.06 -23.39
CA GLU A 154 3.40 4.39 -23.12
C GLU A 154 3.04 4.91 -21.72
N ASN A 155 1.82 4.66 -21.25
CA ASN A 155 1.43 4.98 -19.87
C ASN A 155 2.26 4.20 -18.86
N TYR A 156 2.41 2.89 -19.08
CA TYR A 156 3.23 2.02 -18.25
C TYR A 156 4.67 2.51 -18.19
N ARG A 157 5.27 2.88 -19.34
CA ARG A 157 6.61 3.47 -19.41
C ARG A 157 6.73 4.74 -18.57
N LYS A 158 5.80 5.70 -18.72
CA LYS A 158 5.80 6.95 -17.95
C LYS A 158 5.71 6.71 -16.45
N ASN A 159 4.82 5.80 -16.05
CA ASN A 159 4.66 5.43 -14.65
C ASN A 159 5.94 4.77 -14.13
N ALA A 160 6.53 3.82 -14.86
CA ALA A 160 7.80 3.17 -14.48
C ALA A 160 8.95 4.18 -14.32
N GLU A 161 9.06 5.20 -15.20
CA GLU A 161 10.03 6.29 -15.02
C GLU A 161 9.80 7.08 -13.73
N LEU A 162 8.54 7.35 -13.37
CA LEU A 162 8.18 8.01 -12.12
C LEU A 162 8.60 7.18 -10.90
N TYR A 163 8.34 5.87 -10.90
CA TYR A 163 8.75 4.99 -9.79
C TYR A 163 10.28 4.89 -9.67
N LYS A 164 11.01 4.84 -10.79
CA LYS A 164 12.47 4.93 -10.78
C LYS A 164 12.96 6.26 -10.21
N GLN A 165 12.29 7.37 -10.53
CA GLN A 165 12.61 8.67 -9.95
C GLN A 165 12.35 8.68 -8.44
N TRP A 166 11.20 8.19 -7.98
CA TRP A 166 10.91 8.09 -6.54
C TRP A 166 11.92 7.23 -5.78
N ALA A 167 12.36 6.11 -6.37
CA ALA A 167 13.41 5.30 -5.79
C ALA A 167 14.74 6.07 -5.66
N ARG A 168 15.13 6.85 -6.68
CA ARG A 168 16.32 7.73 -6.62
C ARG A 168 16.19 8.86 -5.59
N ASP A 169 14.99 9.38 -5.40
CA ASP A 169 14.67 10.42 -4.42
C ASP A 169 14.62 9.87 -2.98
N GLY A 170 14.70 8.55 -2.77
CA GLY A 170 14.53 7.92 -1.46
C GLY A 170 13.09 7.95 -0.93
N LYS A 171 12.10 8.07 -1.82
CA LYS A 171 10.66 8.12 -1.47
C LYS A 171 10.02 6.75 -1.39
#